data_AF-A0A6P0YZW4-F1
#
_entry.id   AF-A0A6P0YZW4-F1
#
_cell.length_a   1.000
_cell.length_b   1.000
_cell.length_c   1.000
_cell.angle_alpha   90.00
_cell.angle_beta   90.00
_cell.angle_gamma   90.00
#
_symmetry.space_group_name_H-M   'P 1'
#
loop_
_entity.id
_entity.type
_entity.pdbx_description
1 polymer ?
#
loop_
_entity_poly.entity_id
_entity_poly.type
_entity_poly.pdbx_seq_one_letter_code
_entity_poly.pdbx_strand_id
1 'polypeptide(L)'
;QRLRSNLEHDKAVWSASFSPDGKTIASAGANKAIKLWDLNGNFLKTLIGHSDSVLGVSFSRDGKTIASASRDKTIKLWSLDGKLLKTLIGHQEPVNWISFSPHGQIIASASDDMSVKLWNLDGTLLNTLEGHSDWVLDVSFSPDGKMIASASRDGKVKLWNLEGKELKTLELGERTNQDYSVSFSPNGKMIASASRDSTVKLWDLEGRLLIKLKGHQGAVRWVRFSPDGKMIASGGDDETVILWDLEHLTLNDLLAQGCTQAGDYLKHNPNLSGSDRTLCDYGLF
;
A
#
# COMPACT_ATOMS: atom_id res chain seq x y z
N GLN A 1 -16.90 -18.01 -1.05
CA GLN A 1 -18.15 -17.33 -1.47
C GLN A 1 -17.78 -15.92 -1.89
N ARG A 2 -18.02 -15.53 -3.16
CA ARG A 2 -17.60 -14.22 -3.69
C ARG A 2 -18.72 -13.21 -3.40
N LEU A 3 -18.58 -12.40 -2.35
CA LEU A 3 -19.47 -11.27 -2.10
C LEU A 3 -19.22 -10.24 -3.21
N ARG A 4 -20.09 -10.21 -4.22
CA ARG A 4 -20.11 -9.16 -5.24
C ARG A 4 -21.16 -8.14 -4.84
N SER A 5 -20.73 -7.01 -4.30
CA SER A 5 -21.53 -5.79 -4.26
C SER A 5 -20.88 -4.78 -5.21
N ASN A 6 -21.57 -4.39 -6.28
CA ASN A 6 -21.06 -3.38 -7.20
C ASN A 6 -21.16 -2.01 -6.53
N LEU A 7 -20.02 -1.42 -6.19
CA LEU A 7 -19.94 -0.03 -5.73
C LEU A 7 -19.92 0.88 -6.96
N GLU A 8 -21.07 1.42 -7.36
CA GLU A 8 -21.17 2.20 -8.60
C GLU A 8 -20.55 3.60 -8.49
N HIS A 9 -19.49 3.80 -9.27
CA HIS A 9 -18.99 5.12 -9.65
C HIS A 9 -19.16 5.31 -11.15
N ASP A 10 -19.64 6.48 -11.55
CA ASP A 10 -19.84 6.84 -12.97
C ASP A 10 -18.51 7.09 -13.71
N LYS A 11 -17.38 7.05 -12.99
CA LYS A 11 -16.01 7.27 -13.49
C LYS A 11 -15.00 6.42 -12.70
N ALA A 12 -13.75 6.41 -13.17
CA ALA A 12 -12.65 5.69 -12.53
C ALA A 12 -12.52 5.99 -11.02
N VAL A 13 -12.36 4.92 -10.23
CA VAL A 13 -12.06 4.93 -8.81
C VAL A 13 -10.56 4.75 -8.63
N TRP A 14 -9.93 5.65 -7.90
CA TRP A 14 -8.46 5.67 -7.72
C TRP A 14 -8.02 5.09 -6.38
N SER A 15 -8.88 5.17 -5.35
CA SER A 15 -8.54 4.72 -4.01
C SER A 15 -9.77 4.25 -3.24
N ALA A 16 -9.57 3.28 -2.37
CA ALA A 16 -10.55 2.80 -1.42
C ALA A 16 -9.89 2.52 -0.07
N SER A 17 -10.65 2.71 1.02
CA SER A 17 -10.20 2.48 2.38
C SER A 17 -11.33 1.92 3.22
N PHE A 18 -11.04 0.92 4.05
CA PHE A 18 -11.97 0.40 5.04
C PHE A 18 -11.91 1.23 6.32
N SER A 19 -13.05 1.37 6.99
CA SER A 19 -13.06 1.84 8.37
C SER A 19 -12.36 0.83 9.28
N PRO A 20 -11.78 1.27 10.42
CA PRO A 20 -11.06 0.38 11.33
C PRO A 20 -11.91 -0.73 11.95
N ASP A 21 -13.23 -0.53 12.05
CA ASP A 21 -14.19 -1.55 12.49
C ASP A 21 -14.63 -2.50 11.37
N GLY A 22 -14.14 -2.27 10.14
CA GLY A 22 -14.43 -3.04 8.95
C GLY A 22 -15.84 -2.86 8.40
N LYS A 23 -16.68 -1.96 8.94
CA LYS A 23 -18.10 -1.87 8.57
C LYS A 23 -18.41 -0.92 7.41
N THR A 24 -17.51 0.01 7.13
CA THR A 24 -17.70 1.08 6.15
C THR A 24 -16.54 1.07 5.15
N ILE A 25 -16.84 1.37 3.89
CA ILE A 25 -15.86 1.56 2.83
C ILE A 25 -15.95 3.01 2.36
N ALA A 26 -14.82 3.71 2.30
CA ALA A 26 -14.68 4.97 1.61
C ALA A 26 -14.02 4.71 0.26
N SER A 27 -14.51 5.38 -0.77
CA SER A 27 -13.97 5.28 -2.14
C SER A 27 -13.88 6.66 -2.76
N ALA A 28 -12.81 6.90 -3.50
CA ALA A 28 -12.48 8.19 -4.09
C ALA A 28 -12.09 8.00 -5.56
N GLY A 29 -12.49 8.95 -6.41
CA GLY A 29 -12.33 8.82 -7.86
C GLY A 29 -12.35 10.12 -8.64
N ALA A 30 -12.46 10.00 -9.96
CA ALA A 30 -12.47 11.11 -10.91
C ALA A 30 -13.74 11.99 -10.87
N ASN A 31 -14.74 11.62 -10.05
CA ASN A 31 -15.96 12.41 -9.83
C ASN A 31 -15.79 13.53 -8.78
N LYS A 32 -14.55 13.77 -8.32
CA LYS A 32 -14.20 14.82 -7.33
C LYS A 32 -14.84 14.63 -5.96
N ALA A 33 -15.41 13.45 -5.73
CA ALA A 33 -16.18 13.14 -4.55
C ALA A 33 -15.66 11.88 -3.88
N ILE A 34 -15.98 11.75 -2.59
CA ILE A 34 -15.73 10.54 -1.83
C ILE A 34 -17.09 9.92 -1.53
N LYS A 35 -17.27 8.64 -1.85
CA LYS A 35 -18.49 7.91 -1.52
C LYS A 35 -18.23 6.94 -0.39
N LEU A 36 -19.17 6.90 0.56
CA LEU A 36 -19.20 5.97 1.69
C LEU A 36 -20.24 4.89 1.46
N TRP A 37 -19.89 3.67 1.82
CA TRP A 37 -20.68 2.46 1.60
C TRP A 37 -20.65 1.57 2.83
N ASP A 38 -21.69 0.78 3.04
CA ASP A 38 -21.62 -0.35 3.97
C ASP A 38 -21.00 -1.59 3.29
N LEU A 39 -20.77 -2.64 4.07
CA LEU A 39 -20.23 -3.92 3.56
C LEU A 39 -21.14 -4.68 2.60
N ASN A 40 -22.44 -4.36 2.56
CA ASN A 40 -23.37 -4.94 1.61
C ASN A 40 -23.34 -4.16 0.27
N GLY A 41 -22.57 -3.08 0.21
CA GLY A 41 -22.46 -2.16 -0.91
C GLY A 41 -23.59 -1.14 -1.00
N ASN A 42 -24.35 -0.96 0.07
CA ASN A 42 -25.35 0.10 0.11
C ASN A 42 -24.66 1.45 0.21
N PHE A 43 -25.09 2.39 -0.62
CA PHE A 43 -24.64 3.77 -0.57
C PHE A 43 -25.09 4.44 0.73
N LEU A 44 -24.16 5.04 1.45
CA LEU A 44 -24.43 5.76 2.69
C LEU A 44 -24.42 7.27 2.48
N LYS A 45 -23.35 7.79 1.86
CA LYS A 45 -23.13 9.24 1.76
C LYS A 45 -22.11 9.61 0.69
N THR A 46 -22.21 10.84 0.18
CA THR A 46 -21.17 11.48 -0.63
C THR A 46 -20.57 12.67 0.13
N LEU A 47 -19.25 12.76 0.16
CA LEU A 47 -18.48 13.91 0.63
C LEU A 47 -18.08 14.74 -0.58
N ILE A 48 -18.56 15.99 -0.65
CA ILE A 48 -18.35 16.91 -1.77
C ILE A 48 -17.59 18.13 -1.26
N GLY A 49 -16.55 18.54 -1.97
CA GLY A 49 -15.85 19.80 -1.69
C GLY A 49 -14.44 19.92 -2.24
N HIS A 50 -13.87 18.84 -2.81
CA HIS A 50 -12.71 18.97 -3.69
C HIS A 50 -13.11 19.59 -5.04
N SER A 51 -12.23 20.39 -5.64
CA SER A 51 -12.48 21.04 -6.93
C SER A 51 -11.99 20.20 -8.12
N ASP A 52 -11.23 19.14 -7.85
CA ASP A 52 -10.73 18.16 -8.82
C ASP A 52 -10.76 16.73 -8.25
N SER A 53 -10.28 15.76 -9.03
CA SER A 53 -10.30 14.33 -8.77
C SER A 53 -9.62 13.98 -7.45
N VAL A 54 -10.26 13.11 -6.68
CA VAL A 54 -9.72 12.62 -5.41
C VAL A 54 -8.93 11.35 -5.70
N LEU A 55 -7.63 11.40 -5.40
CA LEU A 55 -6.68 10.34 -5.73
C LEU A 55 -6.45 9.38 -4.57
N GLY A 56 -6.49 9.88 -3.33
CA GLY A 56 -6.28 9.08 -2.13
C GLY A 56 -7.37 9.32 -1.09
N VAL A 57 -7.78 8.26 -0.38
CA VAL A 57 -8.66 8.34 0.78
C VAL A 57 -8.18 7.42 1.89
N SER A 58 -8.29 7.87 3.14
CA SER A 58 -7.86 7.09 4.31
C SER A 58 -8.76 7.38 5.51
N PHE A 59 -9.15 6.35 6.26
CA PHE A 59 -9.79 6.51 7.56
C PHE A 59 -8.78 6.74 8.67
N SER A 60 -9.13 7.58 9.65
CA SER A 60 -8.42 7.66 10.92
C SER A 60 -8.58 6.36 11.70
N ARG A 61 -7.64 6.09 12.61
CA ARG A 61 -7.61 4.85 13.41
C ARG A 61 -8.83 4.65 14.31
N ASP A 62 -9.46 5.74 14.75
CA ASP A 62 -10.70 5.73 15.52
C ASP A 62 -11.97 5.66 14.64
N GLY A 63 -11.81 5.69 13.32
CA GLY A 63 -12.87 5.63 12.33
C GLY A 63 -13.71 6.90 12.22
N LYS A 64 -13.42 7.95 12.99
CA LYS A 64 -14.29 9.15 13.07
C LYS A 64 -14.00 10.19 11.99
N THR A 65 -12.79 10.14 11.43
CA THR A 65 -12.30 11.11 10.46
C THR A 65 -11.90 10.39 9.18
N ILE A 66 -12.17 11.03 8.05
CA ILE A 66 -11.68 10.62 6.73
C ILE A 66 -10.75 11.70 6.25
N ALA A 67 -9.58 11.33 5.74
CA ALA A 67 -8.69 12.23 5.04
C ALA A 67 -8.69 11.91 3.55
N SER A 68 -8.64 12.93 2.72
CA SER A 68 -8.61 12.79 1.26
C SER A 68 -7.54 13.66 0.63
N ALA A 69 -6.88 13.11 -0.38
CA ALA A 69 -5.86 13.76 -1.21
C ALA A 69 -6.38 13.93 -2.63
N SER A 70 -6.12 15.08 -3.26
CA SER A 70 -6.74 15.47 -4.52
C SER A 70 -5.77 16.14 -5.49
N ARG A 71 -6.13 16.07 -6.79
CA ARG A 71 -5.51 16.85 -7.86
C ARG A 71 -5.64 18.35 -7.69
N ASP A 72 -6.56 18.81 -6.84
CA ASP A 72 -6.68 20.22 -6.48
C ASP A 72 -5.59 20.73 -5.53
N LYS A 73 -4.55 19.92 -5.29
CA LYS A 73 -3.37 20.26 -4.48
C LYS A 73 -3.65 20.36 -2.97
N THR A 74 -4.86 20.00 -2.54
CA THR A 74 -5.26 20.06 -1.14
C THR A 74 -5.51 18.69 -0.53
N ILE A 75 -5.41 18.66 0.79
CA ILE A 75 -5.90 17.56 1.62
C ILE A 75 -7.13 18.05 2.37
N LYS A 76 -8.17 17.21 2.49
CA LYS A 76 -9.35 17.56 3.28
C LYS A 76 -9.62 16.51 4.35
N LEU A 77 -10.02 16.99 5.53
CA LEU A 77 -10.45 16.17 6.65
C LEU A 77 -11.97 16.28 6.79
N TRP A 78 -12.63 15.15 6.92
CA TRP A 78 -14.08 15.03 6.95
C TRP A 78 -14.52 14.24 8.17
N SER A 79 -15.65 14.62 8.75
CA SER A 79 -16.38 13.72 9.64
C SER A 79 -17.29 12.81 8.82
N LEU A 80 -17.66 11.66 9.41
CA LEU A 80 -18.54 10.68 8.76
C LEU A 80 -19.93 11.23 8.42
N ASP A 81 -20.39 12.27 9.13
CA ASP A 81 -21.66 12.93 8.85
C ASP A 81 -21.64 13.77 7.56
N GLY A 82 -20.47 14.00 6.98
CA GLY A 82 -20.28 14.74 5.73
C GLY A 82 -19.66 16.12 5.88
N LYS A 83 -19.37 16.58 7.10
CA LYS A 83 -18.83 17.93 7.30
C LYS A 83 -17.35 17.99 6.97
N LEU A 84 -16.96 19.05 6.26
CA LEU A 84 -15.56 19.41 6.08
C LEU A 84 -15.04 19.99 7.40
N LEU A 85 -14.12 19.29 8.03
CA LEU A 85 -13.48 19.70 9.30
C LEU A 85 -12.30 20.63 9.04
N LYS A 86 -11.47 20.32 8.03
CA LYS A 86 -10.27 21.08 7.71
C LYS A 86 -9.88 20.92 6.25
N THR A 87 -9.25 21.94 5.67
CA THR A 87 -8.48 21.84 4.43
C THR A 87 -7.02 22.14 4.75
N LEU A 88 -6.12 21.22 4.42
CA LEU A 88 -4.67 21.38 4.56
C LEU A 88 -4.12 21.85 3.22
N ILE A 89 -3.41 22.97 3.25
CA ILE A 89 -2.85 23.65 2.08
C ILE A 89 -1.35 23.76 2.29
N GLY A 90 -0.57 23.38 1.28
CA GLY A 90 0.89 23.56 1.30
C GLY A 90 1.64 22.75 0.26
N HIS A 91 1.06 21.68 -0.29
CA HIS A 91 1.55 21.08 -1.53
C HIS A 91 1.35 22.04 -2.71
N GLN A 92 2.32 22.05 -3.62
CA GLN A 92 2.31 22.95 -4.78
C GLN A 92 1.78 22.29 -6.05
N GLU A 93 1.61 20.97 -6.02
CA GLU A 93 1.13 20.14 -7.12
C GLU A 93 0.15 19.06 -6.61
N PRO A 94 -0.51 18.28 -7.49
CA PRO A 94 -1.48 17.24 -7.09
C PRO A 94 -1.00 16.35 -5.95
N VAL A 95 -1.89 16.08 -5.00
CA VAL A 95 -1.64 15.14 -3.90
C VAL A 95 -2.14 13.76 -4.33
N ASN A 96 -1.21 12.84 -4.55
CA ASN A 96 -1.48 11.50 -5.08
C ASN A 96 -1.99 10.52 -4.02
N TRP A 97 -1.45 10.60 -2.81
CA TRP A 97 -1.79 9.66 -1.75
C TRP A 97 -1.79 10.29 -0.37
N ILE A 98 -2.48 9.61 0.56
CA ILE A 98 -2.58 10.00 1.96
C ILE A 98 -2.63 8.78 2.87
N SER A 99 -1.93 8.87 4.01
CA SER A 99 -1.95 7.85 5.06
C SER A 99 -2.04 8.50 6.43
N PHE A 100 -2.93 7.99 7.28
CA PHE A 100 -2.85 8.24 8.72
C PHE A 100 -1.69 7.45 9.33
N SER A 101 -1.10 7.99 10.39
CA SER A 101 -0.22 7.23 11.26
C SER A 101 -1.01 6.18 12.05
N PRO A 102 -0.37 5.10 12.54
CA PRO A 102 -1.05 4.04 13.29
C PRO A 102 -1.76 4.54 14.56
N HIS A 103 -1.22 5.60 15.17
CA HIS A 103 -1.82 6.28 16.33
C HIS A 103 -2.85 7.35 15.94
N GLY A 104 -3.03 7.61 14.64
CA GLY A 104 -4.04 8.52 14.10
C GLY A 104 -3.76 10.02 14.29
N GLN A 105 -2.60 10.39 14.87
CA GLN A 105 -2.29 11.79 15.21
C GLN A 105 -1.63 12.57 14.09
N ILE A 106 -0.97 11.87 13.16
CA ILE A 106 -0.20 12.45 12.06
C ILE A 106 -0.76 11.94 10.74
N ILE A 107 -0.75 12.79 9.73
CA ILE A 107 -1.05 12.45 8.35
C ILE A 107 0.22 12.61 7.53
N ALA A 108 0.52 11.65 6.67
CA ALA A 108 1.52 11.76 5.62
C ALA A 108 0.84 11.87 4.27
N SER A 109 1.32 12.77 3.42
CA SER A 109 0.81 12.97 2.06
C SER A 109 1.92 12.96 1.03
N ALA A 110 1.68 12.31 -0.10
CA ALA A 110 2.60 12.22 -1.25
C ALA A 110 2.08 13.07 -2.41
N SER A 111 2.97 13.76 -3.12
CA SER A 111 2.59 14.74 -4.14
C SER A 111 3.50 14.72 -5.38
N ASP A 112 2.95 15.22 -6.48
CA ASP A 112 3.67 15.54 -7.71
C ASP A 112 4.74 16.64 -7.51
N ASP A 113 4.71 17.37 -6.39
CA ASP A 113 5.77 18.33 -6.03
C ASP A 113 7.05 17.65 -5.52
N MET A 114 7.17 16.33 -5.70
CA MET A 114 8.34 15.51 -5.36
C MET A 114 8.59 15.40 -3.85
N SER A 115 7.65 15.84 -3.01
CA SER A 115 7.77 15.82 -1.56
C SER A 115 6.74 14.91 -0.89
N VAL A 116 7.10 14.47 0.32
CA VAL A 116 6.12 13.98 1.29
C VAL A 116 5.98 15.01 2.39
N LYS A 117 4.75 15.34 2.79
CA LYS A 117 4.49 16.26 3.90
C LYS A 117 3.83 15.56 5.07
N LEU A 118 4.25 15.93 6.28
CA LEU A 118 3.69 15.43 7.54
C LEU A 118 2.87 16.51 8.21
N TRP A 119 1.67 16.16 8.64
CA TRP A 119 0.68 17.10 9.16
C TRP A 119 0.12 16.63 10.49
N ASN A 120 -0.10 17.56 11.40
CA ASN A 120 -1.05 17.35 12.49
C ASN A 120 -2.49 17.47 11.98
N LEU A 121 -3.44 16.90 12.72
CA LEU A 121 -4.87 16.96 12.39
C LEU A 121 -5.47 18.38 12.47
N ASP A 122 -4.82 19.29 13.22
CA ASP A 122 -5.19 20.70 13.28
C ASP A 122 -4.82 21.46 11.99
N GLY A 123 -4.02 20.82 11.13
CA GLY A 123 -3.51 21.31 9.86
C GLY A 123 -2.12 21.94 9.91
N THR A 124 -1.44 21.88 11.05
CA THR A 124 -0.06 22.32 11.17
C THR A 124 0.85 21.40 10.36
N LEU A 125 1.67 21.97 9.47
CA LEU A 125 2.74 21.26 8.77
C LEU A 125 3.88 20.97 9.75
N LEU A 126 4.12 19.70 10.02
CA LEU A 126 5.18 19.22 10.92
C LEU A 126 6.52 19.15 10.22
N ASN A 127 6.53 18.59 9.01
CA ASN A 127 7.76 18.37 8.26
C ASN A 127 7.52 18.22 6.76
N THR A 128 8.56 18.44 5.96
CA THR A 128 8.60 18.12 4.53
C THR A 128 9.80 17.22 4.27
N LEU A 129 9.55 16.02 3.75
CA LEU A 129 10.56 15.05 3.35
C LEU A 129 10.90 15.32 1.87
N GLU A 130 12.09 15.88 1.65
CA GLU A 130 12.62 16.20 0.32
C GLU A 130 13.75 15.24 -0.04
N GLY A 131 13.82 14.84 -1.32
CA GLY A 131 14.92 13.99 -1.81
C GLY A 131 14.55 13.06 -2.96
N HIS A 132 13.26 12.91 -3.29
CA HIS A 132 12.86 12.31 -4.56
C HIS A 132 13.13 13.27 -5.72
N SER A 133 13.34 12.71 -6.90
CA SER A 133 13.66 13.48 -8.13
C SER A 133 12.56 13.45 -9.19
N ASP A 134 11.42 12.86 -8.85
CA ASP A 134 10.18 12.85 -9.64
C ASP A 134 8.99 12.67 -8.68
N TRP A 135 7.76 12.69 -9.20
CA TRP A 135 6.50 12.65 -8.46
C TRP A 135 6.46 11.54 -7.41
N VAL A 136 6.01 11.87 -6.20
CA VAL A 136 5.75 10.87 -5.15
C VAL A 136 4.31 10.41 -5.29
N LEU A 137 4.14 9.12 -5.53
CA LEU A 137 2.87 8.52 -5.93
C LEU A 137 2.16 7.84 -4.77
N ASP A 138 2.90 7.34 -3.78
CA ASP A 138 2.34 6.64 -2.64
C ASP A 138 3.17 6.90 -1.37
N VAL A 139 2.50 6.80 -0.22
CA VAL A 139 3.11 6.94 1.10
C VAL A 139 2.44 6.02 2.11
N SER A 140 3.24 5.36 2.95
CA SER A 140 2.79 4.46 4.01
C SER A 140 3.59 4.68 5.28
N PHE A 141 2.90 4.74 6.42
CA PHE A 141 3.56 4.62 7.72
C PHE A 141 3.98 3.18 8.00
N SER A 142 5.06 3.00 8.75
CA SER A 142 5.34 1.76 9.44
C SER A 142 4.31 1.51 10.55
N PRO A 143 4.05 0.26 10.94
CA PRO A 143 3.04 -0.06 11.97
C PRO A 143 3.33 0.51 13.36
N ASP A 144 4.60 0.76 13.67
CA ASP A 144 5.02 1.43 14.91
C ASP A 144 4.96 2.96 14.81
N GLY A 145 4.64 3.50 13.63
CA GLY A 145 4.51 4.93 13.36
C GLY A 145 5.82 5.70 13.31
N LYS A 146 6.98 5.04 13.41
CA LYS A 146 8.29 5.72 13.49
C LYS A 146 8.94 5.97 12.14
N MET A 147 8.51 5.25 11.12
CA MET A 147 9.06 5.33 9.77
C MET A 147 7.97 5.59 8.74
N ILE A 148 8.41 6.15 7.62
CA ILE A 148 7.58 6.39 6.44
C ILE A 148 8.28 5.77 5.25
N ALA A 149 7.51 5.09 4.42
CA ALA A 149 7.93 4.65 3.09
C ALA A 149 7.22 5.51 2.06
N SER A 150 7.97 6.08 1.12
CA SER A 150 7.44 6.82 -0.01
C SER A 150 7.88 6.15 -1.30
N ALA A 151 6.95 6.00 -2.25
CA ALA A 151 7.24 5.48 -3.58
C ALA A 151 7.14 6.61 -4.60
N SER A 152 8.16 6.73 -5.45
CA SER A 152 8.23 7.79 -6.46
C SER A 152 8.44 7.23 -7.85
N ARG A 153 7.97 8.01 -8.83
CA ARG A 153 8.17 7.79 -10.26
C ARG A 153 9.66 7.82 -10.67
N ASP A 154 10.54 8.28 -9.78
CA ASP A 154 12.00 8.23 -9.94
C ASP A 154 12.59 6.80 -9.88
N GLY A 155 11.76 5.80 -9.59
CA GLY A 155 12.16 4.39 -9.52
C GLY A 155 12.54 3.92 -8.13
N LYS A 156 12.36 4.76 -7.11
CA LYS A 156 12.85 4.50 -5.76
C LYS A 156 11.71 4.46 -4.75
N VAL A 157 11.89 3.59 -3.76
CA VAL A 157 11.19 3.69 -2.48
C VAL A 157 12.18 4.23 -1.45
N LYS A 158 11.84 5.33 -0.79
CA LYS A 158 12.65 5.90 0.28
C LYS A 158 12.02 5.63 1.63
N LEU A 159 12.85 5.29 2.61
CA LEU A 159 12.47 5.14 4.00
C LEU A 159 12.98 6.34 4.78
N TRP A 160 12.11 6.93 5.59
CA TRP A 160 12.37 8.14 6.35
C TRP A 160 12.03 7.92 7.82
N ASN A 161 12.70 8.65 8.70
CA ASN A 161 12.14 8.93 10.02
C ASN A 161 11.20 10.15 9.96
N LEU A 162 10.51 10.45 11.07
CA LEU A 162 9.58 11.58 11.14
C LEU A 162 10.31 12.94 11.16
N GLU A 163 11.59 12.96 11.52
CA GLU A 163 12.43 14.16 11.52
C GLU A 163 12.91 14.58 10.12
N GLY A 164 12.61 13.83 9.06
CA GLY A 164 12.99 14.20 7.69
C GLY A 164 14.25 13.56 7.17
N LYS A 165 14.92 12.76 8.00
CA LYS A 165 16.13 12.06 7.61
C LYS A 165 15.77 10.84 6.76
N GLU A 166 16.35 10.78 5.57
CA GLU A 166 16.40 9.56 4.77
C GLU A 166 17.22 8.49 5.49
N LEU A 167 16.58 7.37 5.80
CA LEU A 167 17.20 6.20 6.44
C LEU A 167 17.74 5.23 5.38
N LYS A 168 17.00 5.07 4.27
CA LYS A 168 17.32 4.10 3.23
C LYS A 168 16.65 4.46 1.91
N THR A 169 17.30 4.11 0.80
CA THR A 169 16.70 4.08 -0.54
C THR A 169 16.69 2.64 -1.06
N LEU A 170 15.56 2.20 -1.60
CA LEU A 170 15.35 0.94 -2.27
C LEU A 170 15.13 1.21 -3.76
N GLU A 171 15.91 0.59 -4.64
CA GLU A 171 15.79 0.77 -6.08
C GLU A 171 14.93 -0.36 -6.67
N LEU A 172 13.76 -0.03 -7.20
CA LEU A 172 12.76 -1.02 -7.64
C LEU A 172 12.96 -1.50 -9.09
N GLY A 173 13.92 -0.92 -9.82
CA GLY A 173 14.28 -1.27 -11.19
C GLY A 173 14.61 -0.06 -12.06
N GLU A 174 14.84 -0.28 -13.36
CA GLU A 174 15.25 0.77 -14.30
C GLU A 174 14.17 1.86 -14.51
N ARG A 175 14.66 3.09 -14.73
CA ARG A 175 13.97 4.40 -14.75
C ARG A 175 12.97 4.58 -15.90
N THR A 176 11.99 3.70 -16.07
CA THR A 176 10.99 3.83 -17.14
C THR A 176 9.57 3.87 -16.59
N ASN A 177 9.11 5.09 -16.27
CA ASN A 177 7.69 5.48 -16.18
C ASN A 177 6.79 4.59 -15.32
N GLN A 178 7.22 4.24 -14.11
CA GLN A 178 6.49 3.32 -13.26
C GLN A 178 5.57 4.06 -12.30
N ASP A 179 4.29 3.67 -12.28
CA ASP A 179 3.36 4.08 -11.24
C ASP A 179 3.48 3.06 -10.11
N TYR A 180 4.05 3.51 -9.00
CA TYR A 180 4.37 2.65 -7.88
C TYR A 180 3.41 2.88 -6.73
N SER A 181 3.04 1.79 -6.09
CA SER A 181 2.38 1.79 -4.78
C SER A 181 3.25 1.03 -3.80
N VAL A 182 3.25 1.46 -2.54
CA VAL A 182 4.04 0.88 -1.46
C VAL A 182 3.18 0.66 -0.23
N SER A 183 3.39 -0.46 0.47
CA SER A 183 2.70 -0.76 1.72
C SER A 183 3.63 -1.49 2.68
N PHE A 184 3.69 -1.02 3.92
CA PHE A 184 4.31 -1.80 4.99
C PHE A 184 3.45 -3.01 5.36
N SER A 185 4.12 -4.12 5.63
CA SER A 185 3.52 -5.26 6.33
C SER A 185 3.12 -4.87 7.75
N PRO A 186 2.07 -5.48 8.34
CA PRO A 186 1.60 -5.14 9.69
C PRO A 186 2.61 -5.42 10.81
N ASN A 187 3.57 -6.31 10.58
CA ASN A 187 4.67 -6.56 11.51
C ASN A 187 5.87 -5.60 11.32
N GLY A 188 5.82 -4.74 10.29
CA GLY A 188 6.82 -3.73 9.99
C GLY A 188 8.12 -4.26 9.39
N LYS A 189 8.25 -5.56 9.13
CA LYS A 189 9.51 -6.19 8.70
C LYS A 189 9.70 -6.21 7.18
N MET A 190 8.61 -6.03 6.45
CA MET A 190 8.57 -6.13 5.00
C MET A 190 7.79 -4.99 4.37
N ILE A 191 8.09 -4.73 3.10
CA ILE A 191 7.40 -3.78 2.25
C ILE A 191 6.91 -4.49 0.99
N ALA A 192 5.67 -4.25 0.60
CA ALA A 192 5.13 -4.62 -0.70
C ALA A 192 5.22 -3.42 -1.64
N SER A 193 5.63 -3.68 -2.89
CA SER A 193 5.61 -2.69 -3.96
C SER A 193 4.85 -3.22 -5.18
N ALA A 194 3.95 -2.42 -5.72
CA ALA A 194 3.31 -2.65 -7.02
C ALA A 194 4.14 -2.03 -8.14
N SER A 195 4.19 -2.67 -9.32
CA SER A 195 4.96 -2.18 -10.46
C SER A 195 4.21 -2.36 -11.78
N ARG A 196 4.58 -1.54 -12.78
CA ARG A 196 4.15 -1.70 -14.18
C ARG A 196 4.65 -2.99 -14.84
N ASP A 197 5.63 -3.70 -14.26
CA ASP A 197 6.07 -5.01 -14.76
C ASP A 197 5.05 -6.14 -14.53
N SER A 198 3.81 -5.78 -14.17
CA SER A 198 2.69 -6.67 -13.87
C SER A 198 2.94 -7.57 -12.66
N THR A 199 3.85 -7.17 -11.77
CA THR A 199 4.18 -7.93 -10.55
C THR A 199 4.03 -7.12 -9.27
N VAL A 200 3.78 -7.86 -8.19
CA VAL A 200 3.94 -7.37 -6.82
C VAL A 200 5.24 -7.94 -6.28
N LYS A 201 6.07 -7.10 -5.68
CA LYS A 201 7.36 -7.50 -5.09
C LYS A 201 7.32 -7.26 -3.58
N LEU A 202 7.90 -8.20 -2.84
CA LEU A 202 8.08 -8.10 -1.39
C LEU A 202 9.55 -7.95 -1.07
N TRP A 203 9.86 -6.99 -0.21
CA TRP A 203 11.21 -6.62 0.17
C TRP A 203 11.34 -6.67 1.68
N ASP A 204 12.53 -6.99 2.17
CA ASP A 204 12.90 -6.63 3.53
C ASP A 204 13.32 -5.16 3.61
N LEU A 205 13.56 -4.68 4.84
CA LEU A 205 13.95 -3.29 5.07
C LEU A 205 15.41 -3.00 4.64
N GLU A 206 16.22 -4.05 4.48
CA GLU A 206 17.58 -3.95 3.97
C GLU A 206 17.61 -3.72 2.44
N GLY A 207 16.49 -3.99 1.77
CA GLY A 207 16.28 -3.81 0.33
C GLY A 207 16.48 -5.07 -0.49
N ARG A 208 16.52 -6.23 0.14
CA ARG A 208 16.57 -7.52 -0.56
C ARG A 208 15.17 -7.89 -1.01
N LEU A 209 15.05 -8.28 -2.28
CA LEU A 209 13.84 -8.86 -2.83
C LEU A 209 13.62 -10.25 -2.23
N LEU A 210 12.52 -10.43 -1.50
CA LEU A 210 12.13 -11.69 -0.87
C LEU A 210 11.25 -12.52 -1.80
N ILE A 211 10.20 -11.93 -2.36
CA ILE A 211 9.20 -12.63 -3.18
C ILE A 211 8.80 -11.76 -4.37
N LYS A 212 8.63 -12.38 -5.55
CA LYS A 212 8.05 -11.77 -6.74
C LYS A 212 6.77 -12.50 -7.14
N LEU A 213 5.63 -11.87 -6.92
CA LEU A 213 4.30 -12.39 -7.21
C LEU A 213 3.91 -12.02 -8.65
N LYS A 214 3.70 -13.04 -9.49
CA LYS A 214 3.30 -12.90 -10.90
C LYS A 214 1.86 -13.40 -11.08
N GLY A 215 1.04 -12.63 -11.77
CA GLY A 215 -0.35 -13.02 -12.05
C GLY A 215 -1.16 -11.97 -12.81
N HIS A 216 -0.91 -10.69 -12.54
CA HIS A 216 -1.51 -9.59 -13.31
C HIS A 216 -1.08 -9.64 -14.79
N GLN A 217 -1.97 -9.22 -15.68
CA GLN A 217 -1.76 -9.11 -17.13
C GLN A 217 -1.53 -7.66 -17.59
N GLY A 218 -1.52 -6.72 -16.64
CA GLY A 218 -1.27 -5.31 -16.86
C GLY A 218 -0.57 -4.69 -15.66
N ALA A 219 -0.29 -3.39 -15.74
CA ALA A 219 0.39 -2.66 -14.69
C ALA A 219 -0.36 -2.76 -13.36
N VAL A 220 0.34 -3.11 -12.29
CA VAL A 220 -0.24 -3.10 -10.94
C VAL A 220 -0.18 -1.68 -10.41
N ARG A 221 -1.34 -1.11 -10.08
CA ARG A 221 -1.49 0.28 -9.65
C ARG A 221 -1.42 0.45 -8.14
N TRP A 222 -1.95 -0.51 -7.39
CA TRP A 222 -1.95 -0.45 -5.94
C TRP A 222 -1.64 -1.80 -5.30
N VAL A 223 -1.07 -1.77 -4.09
CA VAL A 223 -0.91 -2.95 -3.24
C VAL A 223 -1.07 -2.59 -1.76
N ARG A 224 -1.79 -3.41 -0.97
CA ARG A 224 -1.79 -3.30 0.51
C ARG A 224 -1.82 -4.68 1.14
N PHE A 225 -1.20 -4.76 2.30
CA PHE A 225 -1.38 -5.89 3.19
C PHE A 225 -2.75 -5.85 3.87
N SER A 226 -3.30 -7.03 4.16
CA SER A 226 -4.36 -7.18 5.15
C SER A 226 -3.84 -6.82 6.55
N PRO A 227 -4.70 -6.37 7.49
CA PRO A 227 -4.27 -6.00 8.84
C PRO A 227 -3.60 -7.12 9.65
N ASP A 228 -3.95 -8.38 9.37
CA ASP A 228 -3.33 -9.56 9.98
C ASP A 228 -2.03 -10.01 9.28
N GLY A 229 -1.69 -9.41 8.14
CA GLY A 229 -0.48 -9.69 7.37
C GLY A 229 -0.52 -11.01 6.62
N LYS A 230 -1.67 -11.70 6.59
CA LYS A 230 -1.84 -13.00 5.95
C LYS A 230 -2.13 -12.91 4.46
N MET A 231 -2.59 -11.75 4.00
CA MET A 231 -2.94 -11.54 2.60
C MET A 231 -2.38 -10.23 2.08
N ILE A 232 -2.23 -10.18 0.76
CA ILE A 232 -2.03 -8.96 0.00
C ILE A 232 -3.17 -8.82 -0.97
N ALA A 233 -3.68 -7.61 -1.11
CA ALA A 233 -4.57 -7.24 -2.20
C ALA A 233 -3.81 -6.34 -3.16
N SER A 234 -3.93 -6.61 -4.45
CA SER A 234 -3.39 -5.77 -5.52
C SER A 234 -4.42 -5.56 -6.62
N GLY A 235 -4.37 -4.40 -7.27
CA GLY A 235 -5.23 -4.08 -8.41
C GLY A 235 -4.49 -3.27 -9.46
N GLY A 236 -4.88 -3.43 -10.72
CA GLY A 236 -4.14 -2.91 -11.86
C GLY A 236 -4.97 -2.53 -13.08
N ASP A 237 -4.26 -2.22 -14.17
CA ASP A 237 -4.83 -1.86 -15.48
C ASP A 237 -5.54 -3.02 -16.18
N ASP A 238 -5.35 -4.26 -15.71
CA ASP A 238 -6.03 -5.44 -16.23
C ASP A 238 -7.46 -5.61 -15.71
N GLU A 239 -8.00 -4.59 -15.04
CA GLU A 239 -9.35 -4.56 -14.46
C GLU A 239 -9.57 -5.66 -13.40
N THR A 240 -8.50 -6.25 -12.87
CA THR A 240 -8.58 -7.29 -11.84
C THR A 240 -8.09 -6.80 -10.49
N VAL A 241 -8.68 -7.39 -9.43
CA VAL A 241 -8.11 -7.39 -8.09
C VAL A 241 -7.69 -8.82 -7.78
N ILE A 242 -6.42 -9.01 -7.43
CA ILE A 242 -5.85 -10.29 -7.02
C ILE A 242 -5.62 -10.26 -5.51
N LEU A 243 -6.09 -11.30 -4.82
CA LEU A 243 -5.76 -11.56 -3.42
C LEU A 243 -4.70 -12.65 -3.36
N TRP A 244 -3.56 -12.32 -2.76
CA TRP A 244 -2.43 -13.22 -2.59
C TRP A 244 -2.44 -13.73 -1.16
N ASP A 245 -2.51 -15.04 -1.01
CA ASP A 245 -2.35 -15.69 0.29
C ASP A 245 -0.87 -15.80 0.63
N LEU A 246 -0.47 -15.22 1.77
CA LEU A 246 0.90 -15.26 2.27
C LEU A 246 1.13 -16.38 3.28
N GLU A 247 0.08 -17.00 3.83
CA GLU A 247 0.23 -18.11 4.78
C GLU A 247 0.96 -19.28 4.12
N HIS A 248 0.64 -19.54 2.85
CA HIS A 248 1.27 -20.57 2.04
C HIS A 248 2.62 -20.17 1.41
N LEU A 249 3.07 -18.93 1.61
CA LEU A 249 4.36 -18.42 1.16
C LEU A 249 5.39 -18.37 2.29
N THR A 250 5.09 -18.97 3.45
CA THR A 250 6.06 -19.12 4.53
C THR A 250 7.25 -19.96 4.06
N LEU A 251 8.43 -19.67 4.62
CA LEU A 251 9.66 -20.42 4.30
C LEU A 251 9.45 -21.93 4.48
N ASN A 252 8.64 -22.33 5.46
CA ASN A 252 8.36 -23.72 5.77
C ASN A 252 7.56 -24.41 4.66
N ASP A 253 6.53 -23.75 4.11
CA ASP A 253 5.75 -24.28 3.00
C ASP A 253 6.56 -24.32 1.69
N LEU A 254 7.40 -23.31 1.45
CA LEU A 254 8.34 -23.30 0.33
C LEU A 254 9.41 -24.39 0.45
N LEU A 255 9.95 -24.63 1.65
CA LEU A 255 10.89 -25.71 1.94
C LEU A 255 10.20 -27.07 1.82
N ALA A 256 8.96 -27.23 2.29
CA ALA A 256 8.18 -28.45 2.13
C ALA A 256 7.90 -28.77 0.65
N GLN A 257 7.52 -27.77 -0.15
CA GLN A 257 7.35 -27.93 -1.60
C GLN A 257 8.67 -28.24 -2.31
N GLY A 258 9.75 -27.53 -1.95
CA GLY A 258 11.09 -27.80 -2.48
C GLY A 258 11.57 -29.21 -2.15
N CYS A 259 11.33 -29.67 -0.92
CA CYS A 259 11.61 -31.04 -0.48
C CYS A 259 10.73 -32.08 -1.16
N THR A 260 9.48 -31.74 -1.49
CA THR A 260 8.60 -32.62 -2.27
C THR A 260 9.11 -32.77 -3.71
N GLN A 261 9.61 -31.69 -4.32
CA GLN A 261 10.14 -31.71 -5.69
C GLN A 261 11.54 -32.33 -5.78
N ALA A 262 12.40 -32.07 -4.79
CA ALA A 262 13.76 -32.59 -4.74
C ALA A 262 13.86 -33.97 -4.06
N GLY A 263 12.79 -34.44 -3.42
CA GLY A 263 12.80 -35.63 -2.56
C GLY A 263 13.26 -36.90 -3.27
N ASP A 264 12.78 -37.14 -4.49
CA ASP A 264 13.19 -38.29 -5.29
C ASP A 264 14.67 -38.22 -5.67
N TYR A 265 15.14 -37.03 -6.04
CA TYR A 265 16.55 -36.81 -6.36
C TYR A 265 17.45 -37.02 -5.13
N LEU A 266 17.07 -36.47 -3.97
CA LEU A 266 17.80 -36.62 -2.72
C LEU A 266 17.86 -38.07 -2.26
N LYS A 267 16.79 -38.87 -2.44
CA LYS A 267 16.74 -40.27 -2.01
C LYS A 267 17.47 -41.22 -2.96
N HIS A 268 17.46 -40.95 -4.26
CA HIS A 268 17.87 -41.92 -5.28
C HIS A 268 19.19 -41.58 -6.00
N ASN A 269 19.74 -40.38 -5.87
CA ASN A 269 21.00 -40.05 -6.52
C ASN A 269 22.22 -40.69 -5.80
N PRO A 270 22.99 -41.58 -6.46
CA PRO A 270 24.13 -42.27 -5.85
C PRO A 270 25.31 -41.35 -5.52
N ASN A 271 25.35 -40.13 -6.07
CA ASN A 271 26.44 -39.18 -5.86
C ASN A 271 26.25 -38.29 -4.62
N LEU A 272 25.17 -38.48 -3.84
CA LEU A 272 24.89 -37.71 -2.63
C LEU A 272 25.35 -38.43 -1.37
N SER A 273 25.91 -37.66 -0.44
CA SER A 273 26.34 -38.15 0.87
C SER A 273 25.14 -38.50 1.75
N GLY A 274 25.32 -39.38 2.74
CA GLY A 274 24.23 -39.84 3.62
C GLY A 274 23.50 -38.71 4.36
N SER A 275 24.20 -37.62 4.71
CA SER A 275 23.61 -36.44 5.35
C SER A 275 22.74 -35.62 4.40
N ASP A 276 23.10 -35.54 3.12
CA ASP A 276 22.32 -34.79 2.12
C ASP A 276 20.98 -35.47 1.82
N ARG A 277 20.93 -36.80 1.95
CA ARG A 277 19.71 -37.59 1.75
C ARG A 277 18.62 -37.29 2.79
N THR A 278 19.02 -36.82 3.97
CA THR A 278 18.14 -36.52 5.11
C THR A 278 17.81 -35.04 5.26
N LEU A 279 18.23 -34.18 4.33
CA LEU A 279 17.99 -32.74 4.36
C LEU A 279 16.50 -32.36 4.52
N CYS A 280 15.60 -33.24 4.08
CA CYS A 280 14.16 -33.05 4.14
C CYS A 280 13.46 -33.88 5.25
N ASP A 281 14.20 -34.70 6.00
CA ASP A 281 13.64 -35.61 7.01
C ASP A 281 13.56 -34.97 8.41
N TYR A 282 14.34 -33.92 8.66
CA TYR A 282 14.26 -33.13 9.89
C TYR A 282 13.11 -32.12 9.78
N GLY A 283 11.89 -32.58 10.02
CA GLY A 283 10.67 -31.76 10.10
C GLY A 283 10.66 -30.77 11.28
N LEU A 284 11.68 -29.93 11.39
CA LEU A 284 11.69 -28.70 12.18
C LEU A 284 11.72 -27.52 11.22
N PHE A 285 10.59 -27.30 10.56
CA PHE A 285 10.29 -26.05 9.88
C PHE A 285 9.05 -25.47 10.53
#